data_AF-A0A239A107-F1
#
_entry.id   AF-A0A239A107-F1
#
_cell.length_a   1.000
_cell.length_b   1.000
_cell.length_c   1.000
_cell.angle_alpha   90.00
_cell.angle_beta   90.00
_cell.angle_gamma   90.00
#
_symmetry.space_group_name_H-M   'P 1'
#
loop_
_entity.id
_entity.type
_entity.pdbx_description
1 polymer ?
#
loop_
_entity_poly.entity_id
_entity_poly.type
_entity_poly.pdbx_seq_one_letter_code
_entity_poly.pdbx_strand_id
1 'polypeptide(L)'
;MTEGKRQQGLEMMRQVYGWDVQDGPGEFFAQTVDHLFGEIWTRQGLSVRDRRLLLLGALAAQGLDDVAEIQAQAALGNEELDGEQLREVALFLTHYVGWPLGTKLNMTIERMLGKNERS
;
A
#
# COMPACT_ATOMS: atom_id res chain seq x y z
N MET A 1 2.09 9.79 -25.16
CA MET A 1 2.82 9.39 -23.93
C MET A 1 4.14 8.79 -24.37
N THR A 2 5.24 9.03 -23.67
CA THR A 2 6.55 8.47 -24.04
C THR A 2 6.69 7.07 -23.44
N GLU A 3 7.14 6.12 -24.25
CA GLU A 3 7.38 4.71 -23.87
C GLU A 3 8.13 4.56 -22.54
N GLY A 4 9.08 5.46 -22.26
CA GLY A 4 9.85 5.45 -21.00
C GLY A 4 9.02 5.68 -19.72
N LYS A 5 7.93 6.48 -19.78
CA LYS A 5 7.05 6.70 -18.61
C LYS A 5 6.25 5.44 -18.28
N ARG A 6 5.78 4.75 -19.31
CA ARG A 6 5.04 3.49 -19.17
C ARG A 6 5.89 2.44 -18.46
N GLN A 7 7.11 2.24 -18.95
CA GLN A 7 8.06 1.28 -18.40
C GLN A 7 8.41 1.61 -16.94
N GLN A 8 8.76 2.86 -16.64
CA GLN A 8 9.05 3.31 -15.27
C GLN A 8 7.86 3.09 -14.33
N GLY A 9 6.65 3.38 -14.80
CA GLY A 9 5.41 3.16 -14.06
C GLY A 9 5.20 1.68 -13.74
N LEU A 10 5.41 0.78 -14.70
CA LEU A 10 5.28 -0.66 -14.48
C LEU A 10 6.32 -1.18 -13.49
N GLU A 11 7.57 -0.71 -13.58
CA GLU A 11 8.63 -1.05 -12.62
C GLU A 11 8.28 -0.60 -11.20
N MET A 12 7.86 0.66 -11.05
CA MET A 12 7.45 1.19 -9.75
C MET A 12 6.22 0.48 -9.21
N MET A 13 5.24 0.16 -10.06
CA MET A 13 4.04 -0.59 -9.65
C MET A 13 4.39 -1.99 -9.14
N ARG A 14 5.31 -2.70 -9.81
CA ARG A 14 5.82 -3.99 -9.33
C ARG A 14 6.54 -3.85 -7.99
N GLN A 15 7.36 -2.81 -7.83
CA GLN A 15 8.03 -2.53 -6.56
C GLN A 15 7.01 -2.27 -5.44
N VAL A 16 5.95 -1.48 -5.70
CA VAL A 16 4.97 -1.12 -4.67
C VAL A 16 4.07 -2.29 -4.26
N TYR A 17 3.75 -3.21 -5.17
CA TYR A 17 2.87 -4.35 -4.86
C TYR A 17 3.61 -5.65 -4.52
N GLY A 18 4.89 -5.79 -4.88
CA GLY A 18 5.68 -6.98 -4.59
C GLY A 18 5.32 -8.22 -5.43
N TRP A 19 4.43 -8.09 -6.42
CA TRP A 19 4.05 -9.15 -7.36
C TRP A 19 4.22 -8.71 -8.81
N ASP A 20 4.20 -9.68 -9.73
CA ASP A 20 4.31 -9.36 -11.15
C ASP A 20 3.05 -8.67 -11.66
N VAL A 21 3.26 -7.58 -12.38
CA VAL A 21 2.21 -6.74 -12.97
C VAL A 21 2.35 -6.82 -14.48
N GLN A 22 1.33 -7.36 -15.12
CA GLN A 22 1.23 -7.39 -16.57
C GLN A 22 0.74 -6.04 -17.10
N ASP A 23 1.25 -5.65 -18.25
CA ASP A 23 0.81 -4.45 -18.92
C ASP A 23 -0.63 -4.60 -19.47
N GLY A 24 -1.42 -3.53 -19.43
CA GLY A 24 -2.86 -3.56 -19.72
C GLY A 24 -3.33 -2.39 -20.59
N PRO A 25 -4.31 -2.59 -21.49
CA PRO A 25 -4.85 -1.53 -22.32
C PRO A 25 -5.82 -0.61 -21.54
N GLY A 26 -6.09 0.56 -22.11
CA GLY A 26 -7.17 1.45 -21.67
C GLY A 26 -6.72 2.61 -20.77
N GLU A 27 -7.58 3.64 -20.70
CA GLU A 27 -7.24 4.92 -20.07
C GLU A 27 -7.03 4.80 -18.55
N PHE A 28 -7.87 4.03 -17.85
CA PHE A 28 -7.71 3.84 -16.40
C PHE A 28 -6.38 3.19 -16.04
N PHE A 29 -5.97 2.18 -16.82
CA PHE A 29 -4.69 1.51 -16.61
C PHE A 29 -3.52 2.44 -16.98
N ALA A 30 -3.65 3.23 -18.06
CA ALA A 30 -2.69 4.29 -18.40
C ALA A 30 -2.52 5.32 -17.27
N GLN A 31 -3.62 5.84 -16.70
CA GLN A 31 -3.54 6.79 -15.58
C GLN A 31 -2.89 6.17 -14.34
N THR A 32 -3.18 4.90 -14.06
CA THR A 32 -2.61 4.19 -12.92
C THR A 32 -1.09 3.99 -13.10
N VAL A 33 -0.68 3.47 -14.24
CA VAL A 33 0.73 3.14 -14.47
C VAL A 33 1.55 4.38 -14.79
N ASP A 34 1.15 5.16 -15.79
CA ASP A 34 1.99 6.21 -16.36
C ASP A 34 2.04 7.44 -15.45
N HIS A 35 0.92 7.74 -14.78
CA HIS A 35 0.83 8.90 -13.90
C HIS A 35 1.00 8.53 -12.42
N LEU A 36 0.14 7.69 -11.85
CA LEU A 36 0.25 7.37 -10.42
C LEU A 36 1.60 6.70 -10.10
N PHE A 37 1.96 5.61 -10.78
CA PHE A 37 3.24 4.94 -10.51
C PHE A 37 4.43 5.61 -11.20
N GLY A 38 4.27 6.06 -12.44
CA GLY A 38 5.34 6.68 -13.21
C GLY A 38 5.75 8.07 -12.72
N GLU A 39 4.82 8.83 -12.12
CA GLU A 39 5.07 10.22 -11.70
C GLU A 39 4.82 10.50 -10.22
N ILE A 40 3.87 9.86 -9.54
CA ILE A 40 3.56 10.19 -8.14
C ILE A 40 4.40 9.37 -7.16
N TRP A 41 4.48 8.06 -7.35
CA TRP A 41 5.28 7.17 -6.50
C TRP A 41 6.80 7.35 -6.69
N THR A 42 7.24 7.77 -7.87
CA THR A 42 8.66 8.03 -8.20
C THR A 42 9.18 9.38 -7.72
N ARG A 43 8.31 10.28 -7.24
CA ARG A 43 8.73 11.61 -6.77
C ARG A 43 9.72 11.53 -5.62
N GLN A 44 10.68 12.44 -5.61
CA GLN A 44 11.61 12.59 -4.50
C GLN A 44 10.93 13.25 -3.29
N GLY A 45 11.49 13.04 -2.10
CA GLY A 45 11.09 13.71 -0.85
C GLY A 45 10.41 12.80 0.18
N LEU A 46 9.78 11.71 -0.26
CA LEU A 46 9.28 10.65 0.61
C LEU A 46 9.83 9.31 0.12
N SER A 47 10.06 8.37 1.03
CA SER A 47 10.35 6.97 0.65
C SER A 47 9.06 6.23 0.27
N VAL A 48 9.18 4.99 -0.20
CA VAL A 48 8.02 4.09 -0.40
C VAL A 48 7.35 3.82 0.95
N ARG A 49 8.15 3.55 1.99
CA ARG A 49 7.67 3.35 3.37
C ARG A 49 6.88 4.55 3.89
N ASP A 50 7.35 5.77 3.67
CA ASP A 50 6.62 6.97 4.15
C ASP A 50 5.28 7.13 3.43
N ARG A 51 5.25 6.89 2.10
CA ARG A 51 3.99 6.88 1.34
C ARG A 51 3.04 5.80 1.82
N ARG A 52 3.57 4.62 2.17
CA ARG A 52 2.79 3.50 2.70
C ARG A 52 2.09 3.91 3.99
N LEU A 53 2.79 4.54 4.92
CA LEU A 53 2.22 5.02 6.17
C LEU A 53 1.10 6.06 5.94
N LEU A 54 1.31 7.02 5.02
CA LEU A 54 0.28 7.99 4.66
C LEU A 54 -0.96 7.33 4.05
N LEU A 55 -0.74 6.38 3.13
CA LEU A 55 -1.83 5.67 2.47
C LEU A 55 -2.61 4.79 3.45
N LEU A 56 -1.93 4.04 4.32
CA LEU A 56 -2.58 3.24 5.36
C LEU A 56 -3.42 4.12 6.30
N GLY A 57 -2.91 5.28 6.69
CA GLY A 57 -3.68 6.26 7.47
C GLY A 57 -4.95 6.73 6.75
N ALA A 58 -4.83 7.08 5.46
CA ALA A 58 -5.96 7.53 4.65
C ALA A 58 -6.99 6.42 4.41
N LEU A 59 -6.56 5.18 4.21
CA LEU A 59 -7.45 4.03 4.04
C LEU A 59 -8.19 3.69 5.33
N ALA A 60 -7.48 3.71 6.46
CA ALA A 60 -8.07 3.50 7.78
C ALA A 60 -9.12 4.57 8.12
N ALA A 61 -8.83 5.84 7.85
CA ALA A 61 -9.76 6.95 8.06
C ALA A 61 -11.03 6.84 7.21
N GLN A 62 -10.96 6.19 6.05
CA GLN A 62 -12.08 5.95 5.15
C GLN A 62 -12.80 4.61 5.40
N GLY A 63 -12.28 3.76 6.29
CA GLY A 63 -12.80 2.41 6.51
C GLY A 63 -12.65 1.47 5.32
N LEU A 64 -11.61 1.67 4.50
CA LEU A 64 -11.33 0.87 3.30
C LEU A 64 -10.43 -0.33 3.64
N ASP A 65 -10.95 -1.23 4.48
CA ASP A 65 -10.17 -2.32 5.09
C ASP A 65 -9.60 -3.31 4.06
N ASP A 66 -10.33 -3.63 2.99
CA ASP A 66 -9.87 -4.56 1.94
C ASP A 66 -8.63 -4.02 1.21
N VAL A 67 -8.60 -2.71 0.95
CA VAL A 67 -7.46 -2.05 0.31
C VAL A 67 -6.31 -1.90 1.31
N ALA A 68 -6.62 -1.64 2.59
CA ALA A 68 -5.61 -1.59 3.63
C ALA A 68 -4.90 -2.96 3.81
N GLU A 69 -5.62 -4.08 3.70
CA GLU A 69 -5.03 -5.43 3.73
C GLU A 69 -3.99 -5.59 2.61
N ILE A 70 -4.33 -5.19 1.38
CA ILE A 70 -3.42 -5.26 0.23
C ILE A 70 -2.15 -4.44 0.48
N GLN A 71 -2.31 -3.21 0.98
CA GLN A 71 -1.18 -2.32 1.24
C GLN A 71 -0.30 -2.83 2.39
N ALA A 72 -0.90 -3.38 3.45
CA ALA A 72 -0.16 -3.95 4.58
C ALA A 72 0.60 -5.22 4.17
N GLN A 73 0.01 -6.07 3.32
CA GLN A 73 0.68 -7.25 2.77
C GLN A 73 1.90 -6.87 1.94
N ALA A 74 1.74 -5.90 1.04
CA ALA A 74 2.84 -5.39 0.23
C ALA A 74 3.93 -4.76 1.10
N ALA A 75 3.55 -3.96 2.11
CA ALA A 75 4.51 -3.35 3.03
C ALA A 75 5.35 -4.39 3.78
N LEU A 76 4.72 -5.49 4.22
CA LEU A 76 5.38 -6.58 4.91
C LEU A 76 6.28 -7.38 3.96
N GLY A 77 5.77 -7.76 2.79
CA GLY A 77 6.52 -8.54 1.79
C GLY A 77 7.71 -7.79 1.20
N ASN A 78 7.62 -6.47 1.11
CA ASN A 78 8.69 -5.58 0.66
C ASN A 78 9.64 -5.13 1.78
N GLU A 79 9.45 -5.60 3.01
CA GLU A 79 10.26 -5.22 4.19
C GLU A 79 10.22 -3.71 4.50
N GLU A 80 9.13 -3.02 4.12
CA GLU A 80 8.92 -1.61 4.44
C GLU A 80 8.47 -1.43 5.89
N LEU A 81 7.66 -2.37 6.38
CA LEU A 81 7.14 -2.45 7.74
C LEU A 81 7.13 -3.91 8.20
N ASP A 82 7.52 -4.15 9.44
CA ASP A 82 7.34 -5.46 10.07
C ASP A 82 5.96 -5.58 10.74
N GLY A 83 5.65 -6.77 11.26
CA GLY A 83 4.38 -7.04 11.93
C GLY A 83 4.16 -6.24 13.22
N GLU A 84 5.22 -5.89 13.96
CA GLU A 84 5.10 -5.05 15.16
C GLU A 84 4.80 -3.61 14.79
N GLN A 85 5.47 -3.08 13.76
CA GLN A 85 5.24 -1.74 13.23
C GLN A 85 3.83 -1.58 12.66
N LEU A 86 3.30 -2.60 11.97
CA LEU A 86 1.92 -2.57 11.49
C LEU A 86 0.91 -2.51 12.64
N ARG A 87 1.10 -3.29 13.71
CA ARG A 87 0.27 -3.24 14.91
C ARG A 87 0.32 -1.86 15.57
N GLU A 88 1.52 -1.27 15.67
CA GLU A 88 1.70 0.06 16.22
C GLU A 88 0.96 1.13 15.40
N VAL A 89 0.98 1.03 14.06
CA VAL A 89 0.20 1.92 13.18
C VAL A 89 -1.30 1.84 13.50
N ALA A 90 -1.86 0.64 13.65
CA ALA A 90 -3.28 0.49 13.97
C ALA A 90 -3.64 1.02 15.36
N LEU A 91 -2.78 0.76 16.36
CA LEU A 91 -2.94 1.30 17.71
C LEU A 91 -2.89 2.83 17.71
N PHE A 92 -1.90 3.43 17.04
CA PHE A 92 -1.79 4.88 16.95
C PHE A 92 -3.00 5.50 16.25
N LEU A 93 -3.40 4.97 15.09
CA LEU A 93 -4.52 5.49 14.31
C LEU A 93 -5.85 5.41 15.06
N THR A 94 -6.04 4.43 15.94
CA THR A 94 -7.24 4.33 16.80
C THR A 94 -7.54 5.63 17.55
N HIS A 95 -6.52 6.40 17.93
CA HIS A 95 -6.68 7.68 18.62
C HIS A 95 -7.10 8.85 17.71
N TYR A 96 -6.89 8.74 16.40
CA TYR A 96 -7.13 9.84 15.44
C TYR A 96 -8.27 9.56 14.47
N VAL A 97 -8.54 8.29 14.15
CA VAL A 97 -9.66 7.87 13.30
C VAL A 97 -10.80 7.24 14.11
N GLY A 98 -10.60 7.06 15.42
CA GLY A 98 -11.57 6.48 16.34
C GLY A 98 -11.48 4.96 16.45
N TRP A 99 -11.86 4.45 17.63
CA TRP A 99 -11.84 3.02 17.99
C TRP A 99 -12.53 2.08 16.99
N PRO A 100 -13.70 2.41 16.42
CA PRO A 100 -14.37 1.51 15.47
C PRO A 100 -13.53 1.25 14.21
N LEU A 101 -12.89 2.27 13.66
CA LEU A 101 -12.06 2.14 12.44
C LEU A 101 -10.69 1.56 12.76
N GLY A 102 -10.03 2.03 13.82
CA GLY A 102 -8.73 1.52 14.22
C GLY A 102 -8.76 0.03 14.60
N THR A 103 -9.82 -0.42 15.28
CA THR A 103 -9.99 -1.85 15.63
C THR A 103 -10.19 -2.72 14.40
N LYS A 104 -10.93 -2.24 13.38
CA LYS A 104 -11.07 -2.96 12.11
C LYS A 104 -9.74 -3.11 11.39
N LEU A 105 -8.95 -2.03 11.29
CA LEU A 105 -7.60 -2.09 10.74
C LEU A 105 -6.74 -3.11 11.49
N ASN A 106 -6.77 -3.10 12.83
CA ASN A 106 -6.03 -4.06 13.64
C ASN A 106 -6.45 -5.51 13.34
N MET A 107 -7.76 -5.79 13.28
CA MET A 107 -8.27 -7.13 12.93
C MET A 107 -7.82 -7.58 11.53
N THR A 108 -7.75 -6.67 10.57
CA THR A 108 -7.22 -6.92 9.23
C THR A 108 -5.74 -7.30 9.28
N ILE A 109 -4.93 -6.55 10.04
CA ILE A 109 -3.50 -6.83 10.22
C ILE A 109 -3.27 -8.18 10.89
N GLU A 110 -3.97 -8.50 11.99
CA GLU A 110 -3.80 -9.78 12.68
C GLU A 110 -4.19 -10.97 11.79
N ARG A 111 -5.29 -10.84 11.03
CA ARG A 111 -5.72 -11.87 10.08
C ARG A 111 -4.66 -12.11 9.01
N MET A 112 -4.06 -11.06 8.50
CA MET A 112 -2.99 -11.12 7.51
C MET A 112 -1.74 -11.81 8.08
N LEU A 113 -1.27 -11.39 9.26
CA LEU A 113 -0.09 -11.96 9.91
C LEU A 113 -0.29 -13.45 10.23
N GLY A 114 -1.47 -13.83 10.72
CA GLY A 114 -1.78 -15.23 11.00
C GLY A 114 -1.89 -16.13 9.78
N LYS A 115 -2.08 -15.60 8.55
CA LYS A 115 -1.96 -16.36 7.30
C LYS A 115 -0.50 -16.63 6.93
N ASN A 116 0.37 -15.63 7.12
CA ASN A 116 1.79 -15.72 6.79
C ASN A 116 2.56 -16.67 7.72
N GLU A 117 2.15 -16.80 8.98
CA GLU A 117 2.76 -17.77 9.91
C GLU A 117 2.46 -19.25 9.57
N ARG A 118 1.52 -19.50 8.65
CA ARG A 118 1.06 -20.86 8.28
C ARG A 118 1.51 -21.31 6.89
N SER A 119 2.22 -20.46 6.14
CA SER A 119 2.70 -20.74 4.77
C SER A 119 4.21 -20.95 4.76
#